data_AF-A0AAV8XUX2-F1
#
_entry.id   AF-A0AAV8XUX2-F1
#
_cell.length_a   1.000
_cell.length_b   1.000
_cell.length_c   1.000
_cell.angle_alpha   90.00
_cell.angle_beta   90.00
_cell.angle_gamma   90.00
#
_symmetry.space_group_name_H-M   'P 1'
#
loop_
_entity.id
_entity.type
_entity.pdbx_description
1 polymer ?
#
loop_
_entity_poly.entity_id
_entity_poly.type
_entity_poly.pdbx_seq_one_letter_code
_entity_poly.pdbx_strand_id
1 'polypeptide(L)'
;MSDERLNAQATISGPPEVYVKKGSTISLTCTVNVHSTPPSSVLWYHGHSVVDFDSPRGGISLETEKTEAGTTSKLLVTKALLSDTGNYTCMPSNASPASTVVHVLNGKANLLFHDIVSNAGHEVSAKCTLVKTDQHVRN
;
A
#
# COMPACT_ATOMS: atom_id res chain seq x y z
N MET A 1 33.18 -18.95 -1.62
CA MET A 1 32.83 -17.52 -1.81
C MET A 1 31.54 -17.53 -2.62
N SER A 2 30.42 -17.18 -1.99
CA SER A 2 29.05 -17.29 -2.53
C SER A 2 28.80 -16.23 -3.58
N ASP A 3 28.67 -16.66 -4.83
CA ASP A 3 28.17 -15.86 -5.94
C ASP A 3 26.66 -15.66 -5.73
N GLU A 4 26.28 -14.66 -4.92
CA GLU A 4 24.93 -14.08 -4.96
C GLU A 4 24.81 -13.37 -6.30
N ARG A 5 24.51 -14.16 -7.33
CA ARG A 5 23.98 -13.66 -8.60
C ARG A 5 22.93 -12.63 -8.24
N LEU A 6 23.14 -11.39 -8.69
CA LEU A 6 22.25 -10.26 -8.48
C LEU A 6 20.87 -10.62 -9.08
N ASN A 7 20.03 -11.29 -8.31
CA ASN A 7 18.74 -11.78 -8.79
C ASN A 7 17.83 -10.55 -8.94
N ALA A 8 17.40 -10.30 -10.16
CA ALA A 8 16.44 -9.25 -10.47
C ALA A 8 15.19 -9.46 -9.61
N GLN A 9 14.76 -8.41 -8.90
CA GLN A 9 13.64 -8.42 -7.98
C GLN A 9 12.83 -7.13 -8.10
N ALA A 10 11.52 -7.25 -7.90
CA ALA A 10 10.66 -6.11 -7.66
C ALA A 10 10.84 -5.62 -6.22
N THR A 11 10.51 -4.36 -5.99
CA THR A 11 10.37 -3.79 -4.66
C THR A 11 9.18 -2.84 -4.67
N ILE A 12 8.25 -3.00 -3.73
CA ILE A 12 7.17 -2.04 -3.54
C ILE A 12 7.65 -0.99 -2.55
N SER A 13 7.55 0.28 -2.95
CA SER A 13 7.97 1.41 -2.14
C SER A 13 7.05 1.59 -0.94
N GLY A 14 7.65 1.85 0.22
CA GLY A 14 6.93 2.07 1.47
C GLY A 14 7.03 0.86 2.42
N PRO A 15 6.18 0.82 3.45
CA PRO A 15 6.18 -0.26 4.43
C PRO A 15 5.63 -1.58 3.88
N PRO A 16 5.92 -2.72 4.55
CA PRO A 16 5.31 -4.01 4.24
C PRO A 16 3.78 -4.03 4.50
N GLU A 17 3.29 -3.12 5.33
CA GLU A 17 1.86 -2.92 5.60
C GLU A 17 1.47 -1.44 5.40
N VAL A 18 0.51 -1.21 4.51
CA VAL A 18 0.01 0.12 4.13
C VAL A 18 -1.40 0.32 4.67
N TYR A 19 -1.64 1.42 5.36
CA TYR A 19 -2.94 1.73 5.93
C TYR A 19 -3.58 2.91 5.19
N VAL A 20 -4.78 2.70 4.65
CA VAL A 20 -5.53 3.71 3.89
C VAL A 20 -6.92 3.91 4.46
N LYS A 21 -7.51 5.09 4.23
CA LYS A 21 -8.87 5.37 4.69
C LYS A 21 -9.88 4.90 3.64
N LYS A 22 -11.01 4.35 4.08
CA LYS A 22 -12.15 4.09 3.20
C LYS A 22 -12.52 5.37 2.43
N GLY A 23 -12.63 5.26 1.11
CA GLY A 23 -12.92 6.35 0.18
C GLY A 23 -11.70 7.12 -0.32
N SER A 24 -10.49 6.90 0.22
CA SER A 24 -9.26 7.50 -0.32
C SER A 24 -8.74 6.70 -1.53
N THR A 25 -7.55 7.05 -2.02
CA THR A 25 -6.88 6.34 -3.11
C THR A 25 -5.76 5.47 -2.52
N ILE A 26 -5.70 4.19 -2.91
CA ILE A 26 -4.52 3.35 -2.69
C ILE A 26 -3.52 3.68 -3.80
N SER A 27 -2.27 3.95 -3.45
CA SER A 27 -1.19 4.23 -4.39
C SER A 27 0.00 3.35 -4.05
N LEU A 28 0.31 2.39 -4.92
CA LEU A 28 1.45 1.50 -4.77
C LEU A 28 2.41 1.74 -5.92
N THR A 29 3.70 1.83 -5.61
CA THR A 29 4.78 2.00 -6.59
C THR A 29 5.73 0.82 -6.50
N CYS A 30 5.86 0.08 -7.59
CA CYS A 30 6.77 -1.05 -7.73
C CYS A 30 7.94 -0.64 -8.63
N THR A 31 9.17 -0.89 -8.18
CA THR A 31 10.39 -0.71 -8.96
C THR A 31 11.07 -2.05 -9.18
N VAL A 32 11.61 -2.28 -10.37
CA VAL A 32 12.28 -3.54 -10.72
C VAL A 32 13.75 -3.25 -11.03
N ASN A 33 14.66 -3.83 -10.26
CA ASN A 33 16.10 -3.60 -10.39
C ASN A 33 16.75 -4.51 -11.45
N VAL A 34 16.43 -4.31 -12.74
CA VAL A 34 17.09 -5.07 -13.82
C VAL A 34 18.10 -4.22 -14.57
N HIS A 35 19.38 -4.53 -14.37
CA HIS A 35 20.50 -3.82 -15.00
C HIS A 35 20.81 -4.29 -16.44
N SER A 36 20.30 -5.45 -16.87
CA SER A 36 20.66 -6.05 -18.17
C SER A 36 19.48 -6.24 -19.13
N THR A 37 18.27 -6.53 -18.63
CA THR A 37 17.08 -6.75 -19.47
C THR A 37 15.82 -6.24 -18.75
N PRO A 38 15.21 -5.13 -19.16
CA PRO A 38 13.93 -4.69 -18.58
C PRO A 38 12.82 -5.74 -18.77
N PRO A 39 11.88 -5.89 -17.80
CA PRO A 39 10.72 -6.77 -17.97
C PRO A 39 9.88 -6.39 -19.21
N SER A 40 9.38 -7.40 -19.92
CA SER A 40 8.41 -7.20 -21.02
C SER A 40 7.06 -6.71 -20.48
N SER A 41 6.67 -7.17 -19.30
CA SER A 41 5.47 -6.74 -18.58
C SER A 41 5.65 -6.75 -17.06
N VAL A 42 4.82 -5.95 -16.38
CA VAL A 42 4.64 -5.96 -14.92
C VAL A 42 3.14 -6.11 -14.64
N LEU A 43 2.77 -7.18 -13.95
CA LEU A 43 1.39 -7.47 -13.57
C LEU A 43 1.17 -7.15 -12.10
N TRP A 44 -0.05 -6.72 -11.76
CA TRP A 44 -0.48 -6.55 -10.39
C TRP A 44 -1.53 -7.58 -10.02
N TYR A 45 -1.44 -8.09 -8.80
CA TYR A 45 -2.38 -9.02 -8.21
C TYR A 45 -2.94 -8.48 -6.90
N HIS A 46 -4.21 -8.76 -6.64
CA HIS A 46 -4.84 -8.62 -5.34
C HIS A 46 -5.29 -10.01 -4.88
N GLY A 47 -4.61 -10.54 -3.86
CA GLY A 47 -4.69 -11.95 -3.52
C GLY A 47 -4.24 -12.83 -4.69
N HIS A 48 -5.17 -13.57 -5.29
CA HIS A 48 -4.92 -14.44 -6.44
C HIS A 48 -5.49 -13.90 -7.76
N SER A 49 -6.11 -12.72 -7.74
CA SER A 49 -6.77 -12.13 -8.91
C SER A 49 -5.90 -11.05 -9.54
N VAL A 50 -5.83 -11.03 -10.87
CA VAL A 50 -5.16 -9.96 -11.61
C VAL A 50 -5.94 -8.65 -11.43
N VAL A 51 -5.21 -7.55 -11.23
CA VAL A 51 -5.74 -6.19 -11.16
C VAL A 51 -5.34 -5.45 -12.42
N ASP A 52 -6.32 -5.15 -13.27
CA ASP A 52 -6.15 -4.43 -14.53
C ASP A 52 -7.27 -3.38 -14.70
N PHE A 53 -7.30 -2.74 -15.87
CA PHE A 53 -8.28 -1.71 -16.22
C PHE A 53 -9.70 -2.26 -16.40
N ASP A 54 -9.84 -3.54 -16.74
CA ASP A 54 -11.13 -4.22 -16.98
C ASP A 54 -11.69 -4.85 -15.70
N SER A 55 -10.99 -4.71 -14.57
CA SER A 55 -11.43 -5.19 -13.27
C SER A 55 -12.86 -4.75 -12.99
N PRO A 56 -13.77 -5.68 -12.60
CA PRO A 56 -15.18 -5.36 -12.31
C PRO A 56 -15.33 -4.38 -11.14
N ARG A 57 -14.27 -4.20 -10.35
CA ARG A 57 -14.17 -3.22 -9.29
C ARG A 57 -14.27 -1.78 -9.84
N GLY A 58 -13.67 -1.52 -11.00
CA GLY A 58 -13.56 -0.18 -11.61
C GLY A 58 -12.62 0.77 -10.87
N GLY A 59 -12.32 1.95 -11.43
CA GLY A 59 -11.49 2.97 -10.75
C GLY A 59 -10.04 2.54 -10.47
N ILE A 60 -9.54 1.59 -11.27
CA ILE A 60 -8.15 1.16 -11.34
C ILE A 60 -7.43 2.01 -12.39
N SER A 61 -6.25 2.51 -12.07
CA SER A 61 -5.30 3.03 -13.05
C SER A 61 -3.95 2.35 -12.85
N LEU A 62 -3.35 1.94 -13.97
CA LEU A 62 -2.05 1.30 -13.98
C LEU A 62 -1.12 2.05 -14.92
N GLU A 63 0.02 2.52 -14.39
CA GLU A 63 1.02 3.23 -15.18
C GLU A 63 2.32 2.47 -15.10
N THR A 64 2.87 2.04 -16.23
CA THR A 64 4.18 1.37 -16.26
C THR A 64 5.13 2.17 -17.13
N GLU A 65 6.20 2.66 -16.52
CA GLU A 65 7.26 3.41 -17.15
C GLU A 65 8.51 2.53 -17.25
N LYS A 66 9.10 2.46 -18.45
CA LYS A 66 10.33 1.73 -18.73
C LYS A 66 11.40 2.73 -19.12
N THR A 67 12.48 2.78 -18.36
CA THR A 67 13.64 3.65 -18.62
C THR A 67 14.93 2.83 -18.65
N GLU A 68 16.03 3.44 -19.06
CA GLU A 68 17.36 2.81 -18.99
C GLU A 68 17.79 2.46 -17.55
N ALA A 69 17.27 3.20 -16.56
CA ALA A 69 17.56 2.98 -15.15
C ALA A 69 16.73 1.84 -14.52
N GLY A 70 15.68 1.37 -15.20
CA GLY A 70 14.80 0.30 -14.70
C GLY A 70 13.35 0.48 -15.11
N THR A 71 12.49 -0.41 -14.60
CA THR A 71 11.04 -0.35 -14.81
C THR A 71 10.31 0.02 -13.52
N THR A 72 9.41 0.98 -13.60
CA THR A 72 8.56 1.43 -12.51
C THR A 72 7.10 1.24 -12.89
N SER A 73 6.32 0.56 -12.04
CA SER A 73 4.88 0.38 -12.22
C SER A 73 4.13 0.97 -11.04
N LYS A 74 3.12 1.79 -11.31
CA LYS A 74 2.26 2.44 -10.33
C LYS A 74 0.84 1.90 -10.46
N LEU A 75 0.31 1.37 -9.36
CA LEU A 75 -1.08 0.95 -9.23
C LEU A 75 -1.84 1.96 -8.39
N LEU A 76 -2.92 2.50 -8.96
CA LEU A 76 -3.84 3.41 -8.29
C LEU A 76 -5.23 2.76 -8.21
N VAL A 77 -5.78 2.70 -7.00
CA VAL A 77 -7.14 2.19 -6.74
C VAL A 77 -7.93 3.30 -6.05
N THR A 78 -8.80 3.98 -6.81
CA THR A 78 -9.55 5.16 -6.33
C THR A 78 -10.77 4.77 -5.51
N LYS A 79 -11.22 5.59 -4.56
CA LYS A 79 -12.42 5.29 -3.71
C LYS A 79 -12.32 3.94 -2.98
N ALA A 80 -11.23 3.72 -2.24
CA ALA A 80 -10.92 2.48 -1.54
C ALA A 80 -12.09 1.94 -0.70
N LEU A 81 -12.40 0.66 -0.88
CA LEU A 81 -13.43 -0.07 -0.14
C LEU A 81 -12.78 -1.00 0.90
N LEU A 82 -13.54 -1.41 1.92
CA LEU A 82 -13.01 -2.36 2.92
C LEU A 82 -12.58 -3.69 2.26
N SER A 83 -13.27 -4.09 1.19
CA SER A 83 -12.96 -5.27 0.37
C SER A 83 -11.66 -5.14 -0.42
N ASP A 84 -11.12 -3.93 -0.60
CA ASP A 84 -9.82 -3.72 -1.22
C ASP A 84 -8.67 -4.09 -0.25
N THR A 85 -8.97 -4.38 1.02
CA THR A 85 -7.98 -4.90 1.98
C THR A 85 -7.43 -6.24 1.49
N GLY A 86 -6.11 -6.40 1.52
CA GLY A 86 -5.49 -7.66 1.14
C GLY A 86 -4.03 -7.52 0.72
N ASN A 87 -3.47 -8.63 0.26
CA ASN A 87 -2.12 -8.68 -0.28
C ASN A 87 -2.12 -8.18 -1.73
N TYR A 88 -1.33 -7.15 -2.00
CA TYR A 88 -1.04 -6.67 -3.34
C TYR A 88 0.34 -7.15 -3.76
N THR A 89 0.42 -7.82 -4.91
CA THR A 89 1.68 -8.34 -5.44
C THR A 89 1.99 -7.75 -6.81
N CYS A 90 3.20 -7.21 -6.95
CA CYS A 90 3.79 -6.80 -8.21
C CYS A 90 4.63 -7.96 -8.77
N MET A 91 4.26 -8.46 -9.95
CA MET A 91 4.85 -9.62 -10.61
C MET A 91 5.45 -9.21 -11.96
N PRO A 92 6.74 -8.88 -12.02
CA PRO A 92 7.44 -8.66 -13.29
C PRO A 92 7.73 -9.98 -14.02
N SER A 93 7.78 -9.92 -15.35
CA SER A 93 8.03 -11.09 -16.22
C SER A 93 9.39 -11.79 -16.06
N ASN A 94 10.42 -11.09 -15.58
CA ASN A 94 11.80 -11.60 -15.52
C ASN A 94 12.52 -11.30 -14.18
N ALA A 95 11.75 -11.10 -13.11
CA ALA A 95 12.28 -10.79 -11.79
C ALA A 95 11.39 -11.39 -10.69
N SER A 96 11.93 -11.55 -9.49
CA SER A 96 11.16 -12.01 -8.34
C SER A 96 10.06 -11.00 -7.97
N PRO A 97 8.85 -11.45 -7.60
CA PRO A 97 7.77 -10.55 -7.20
C PRO A 97 8.05 -9.87 -5.87
N ALA A 98 7.31 -8.77 -5.64
CA ALA A 98 7.23 -8.11 -4.35
C ALA A 98 5.78 -7.94 -3.93
N SER A 99 5.52 -8.04 -2.62
CA SER A 99 4.18 -7.95 -2.07
C SER A 99 4.12 -6.99 -0.89
N THR A 100 2.97 -6.34 -0.71
CA THR A 100 2.64 -5.51 0.45
C THR A 100 1.19 -5.77 0.86
N VAL A 101 0.87 -5.63 2.14
CA VAL A 101 -0.51 -5.79 2.63
C VAL A 101 -1.13 -4.41 2.80
N VAL A 102 -2.29 -4.18 2.17
CA VAL A 102 -3.05 -2.95 2.33
C VAL A 102 -4.22 -3.19 3.28
N HIS A 103 -4.37 -2.32 4.27
CA HIS A 103 -5.47 -2.28 5.22
C HIS A 103 -6.33 -1.05 4.97
N VAL A 104 -7.58 -1.25 4.54
CA VAL A 104 -8.53 -0.15 4.38
C VAL A 104 -9.32 0.01 5.67
N LEU A 105 -9.14 1.16 6.32
CA LEU A 105 -9.74 1.47 7.61
C LEU A 105 -11.00 2.32 7.45
N ASN A 106 -12.07 1.97 8.17
CA ASN A 106 -13.14 2.91 8.43
C ASN A 106 -12.58 4.04 9.30
N GLY A 107 -12.70 5.29 8.85
CA GLY A 107 -12.19 6.46 9.59
C GLY A 107 -12.89 6.76 10.92
N LYS A 108 -13.54 5.77 11.55
CA LYS A 108 -14.08 5.84 12.90
C LYS A 108 -13.15 5.03 13.81
N ALA A 109 -12.34 5.72 14.59
CA ALA A 109 -11.71 5.09 15.75
C ALA A 109 -12.85 4.74 16.72
N ASN A 110 -13.14 3.45 16.88
CA ASN A 110 -14.00 2.99 17.97
C ASN A 110 -13.20 3.11 19.27
N LEU A 111 -13.15 4.31 19.82
CA LEU A 111 -12.56 4.57 21.12
C LEU A 111 -13.57 4.10 22.18
N LEU A 112 -13.17 3.10 22.97
CA LEU A 112 -13.88 2.76 24.19
C LEU A 112 -13.48 3.78 25.26
N PHE A 113 -14.42 4.63 25.65
CA PHE A 113 -14.26 5.51 26.81
C PHE A 113 -14.89 4.81 28.02
N HIS A 114 -14.16 4.78 29.14
CA HIS A 114 -14.74 4.41 30.43
C HIS A 114 -15.34 5.67 31.07
N ASP A 115 -16.45 5.51 31.77
CA ASP A 115 -17.06 6.61 32.52
C ASP A 115 -16.10 7.09 33.62
N ILE A 116 -15.89 8.41 33.67
CA ILE A 116 -15.15 9.05 34.76
C ILE A 116 -16.20 9.56 35.76
N VAL A 117 -16.24 8.94 36.95
CA VAL A 117 -17.06 9.41 38.06
C VAL A 117 -16.27 10.45 38.85
N SER A 118 -16.82 11.66 39.02
CA SER A 118 -16.22 12.74 39.79
C SER A 118 -17.20 13.27 40.85
N ASN A 119 -16.65 13.78 41.95
CA ASN A 119 -17.43 14.35 43.05
C ASN A 119 -17.92 15.76 42.72
N ALA A 120 -19.01 16.17 43.38
CA ALA A 120 -19.59 17.50 43.23
C ALA A 120 -18.56 18.60 43.62
N GLY A 121 -18.40 19.59 42.76
CA GLY A 121 -17.46 20.70 42.94
C GLY A 121 -16.11 20.54 42.24
N HIS A 122 -15.87 19.44 41.53
CA HIS A 122 -14.65 19.23 40.74
C HIS A 122 -14.89 19.47 39.24
N GLU A 123 -14.00 20.24 38.61
CA GLU A 123 -13.98 20.43 37.16
C GLU A 123 -13.35 19.21 36.47
N VAL A 124 -14.09 18.59 35.54
CA VAL A 124 -13.60 17.45 34.74
C VAL A 124 -13.38 17.90 33.31
N SER A 125 -12.16 17.72 32.80
CA SER A 125 -11.81 17.99 31.41
C SER A 125 -11.30 16.72 30.75
N ALA A 126 -11.93 16.32 29.64
CA ALA A 126 -11.48 15.22 28.80
C ALA A 126 -10.94 15.79 27.49
N LYS A 127 -9.64 15.61 27.24
CA LYS A 127 -8.99 16.02 25.98
C LYS A 127 -8.49 14.78 25.25
N CYS A 128 -9.13 14.45 24.14
CA CYS A 128 -8.64 13.42 23.22
C CYS A 128 -8.02 14.11 22.00
N THR A 129 -6.77 13.78 21.71
CA THR A 129 -6.09 14.25 20.50
C THR A 129 -5.73 13.03 19.65
N LEU A 130 -6.39 12.89 18.51
CA LEU A 130 -6.00 11.88 17.51
C LEU A 130 -4.84 12.43 16.70
N VAL A 131 -3.64 11.90 16.93
CA VAL A 131 -2.47 12.18 16.10
C VAL A 131 -2.36 11.06 15.07
N LYS A 132 -2.51 11.40 13.79
CA LYS A 132 -2.13 10.48 12.69
C LYS A 132 -0.62 10.28 12.80
N THR A 133 -0.16 9.06 13.01
CA THR A 133 1.26 8.74 12.85
C THR A 133 1.59 8.91 11.37
N ASP A 134 2.13 10.08 11.00
CA ASP A 134 2.73 10.24 9.68
C ASP A 134 3.90 9.25 9.61
N GLN A 135 3.71 8.21 8.80
CA GLN A 135 4.79 7.36 8.35
C GLN A 135 5.70 8.25 7.51
N HIS A 136 6.77 8.73 8.15
CA HIS A 136 7.74 9.64 7.59
C HIS A 136 8.31 9.04 6.30
N VAL A 137 7.89 9.57 5.15
CA VAL A 137 8.68 9.48 3.91
C VAL A 137 9.79 10.51 4.09
N ARG A 138 10.96 10.06 4.53
CA ARG A 138 12.16 10.89 4.55
C ARG A 138 12.55 11.19 3.10
N ASN A 139 12.67 12.48 2.79
CA ASN A 139 13.34 12.98 1.59
C ASN A 139 14.84 13.10 1.86
#